data_AF-A0A6A3V0L9-F1
#
_entry.id   AF-A0A6A3V0L9-F1
#
_cell.length_a   1.000
_cell.length_b   1.000
_cell.length_c   1.000
_cell.angle_alpha   90.00
_cell.angle_beta   90.00
_cell.angle_gamma   90.00
#
_symmetry.space_group_name_H-M   'P 1'
#
loop_
_entity.id
_entity.type
_entity.pdbx_description
1 polymer ?
#
loop_
_entity_poly.entity_id
_entity_poly.type
_entity_poly.pdbx_seq_one_letter_code
_entity_poly.pdbx_strand_id
1 'polypeptide(L)'
;MKDSLWYSEDLDAVPERDEQRVFILQGPVAVRYSTVVDEPVADIMGGINTGFINVVKESGAVADAPVVAAKQTVNIAGVDVMETEGSVELSISTEESAVPSADEWLASLAASVSDKEWLEALISSTDVGEEKKWLANPVRQLLVPQVGQKYVIDAAGVRVFDSSIDIAGPVISITKKDAVIAVVVNEVRPAVTELKAGVVALEMTFQYYPELTCS
;
A
#
# COMPACT_ATOMS: atom_id res chain seq x y z
N MET A 1 1.43 -36.60 -24.72
CA MET A 1 0.15 -36.35 -24.04
C MET A 1 -0.79 -35.77 -25.11
N LYS A 2 -1.97 -36.34 -25.31
CA LYS A 2 -2.89 -35.91 -26.38
C LYS A 2 -3.77 -34.80 -25.81
N ASP A 3 -3.87 -33.68 -26.52
CA ASP A 3 -4.68 -32.54 -26.11
C ASP A 3 -6.12 -32.71 -26.60
N SER A 4 -7.06 -32.85 -25.65
CA SER A 4 -8.46 -33.17 -25.92
C SER A 4 -9.44 -32.21 -25.24
N LEU A 5 -8.95 -31.18 -24.55
CA LEU A 5 -9.81 -30.29 -23.73
C LEU A 5 -10.28 -29.06 -24.50
N TRP A 6 -9.45 -28.47 -25.35
CA TRP A 6 -9.80 -27.24 -26.08
C TRP A 6 -11.05 -27.38 -26.98
N TYR A 7 -11.42 -28.61 -27.38
CA TYR A 7 -12.67 -28.86 -28.10
C TYR A 7 -13.94 -28.48 -27.31
N SER A 8 -13.87 -28.37 -25.98
CA SER A 8 -15.00 -27.86 -25.17
C SER A 8 -15.17 -26.35 -25.24
N GLU A 9 -14.16 -25.63 -25.70
CA GLU A 9 -14.20 -24.18 -25.86
C GLU A 9 -14.54 -23.78 -27.31
N ASP A 10 -14.21 -24.64 -28.28
CA ASP A 10 -14.47 -24.41 -29.71
C ASP A 10 -15.11 -25.63 -30.38
N LEU A 11 -16.46 -25.67 -30.40
CA LEU A 11 -17.24 -26.71 -31.06
C LEU A 11 -17.15 -26.67 -32.60
N ASP A 12 -16.71 -25.56 -33.20
CA ASP A 12 -16.61 -25.45 -34.67
C ASP A 12 -15.51 -26.35 -35.23
N ALA A 13 -14.50 -26.65 -34.40
CA ALA A 13 -13.45 -27.61 -34.72
C ALA A 13 -13.89 -29.08 -34.57
N VAL A 14 -15.07 -29.34 -34.01
CA VAL A 14 -15.61 -30.68 -33.79
C VAL A 14 -16.44 -31.12 -35.00
N PRO A 15 -16.21 -32.32 -35.57
CA PRO A 15 -17.03 -32.81 -36.67
C PRO A 15 -18.52 -32.78 -36.31
N GLU A 16 -19.32 -32.18 -37.19
CA GLU A 16 -20.78 -32.02 -37.02
C GLU A 16 -21.18 -31.13 -35.83
N ARG A 17 -20.22 -30.46 -35.17
CA ARG A 17 -20.42 -29.67 -33.94
C ARG A 17 -21.10 -30.47 -32.81
N ASP A 18 -20.86 -31.78 -32.79
CA ASP A 18 -21.50 -32.73 -31.87
C ASP A 18 -20.87 -32.68 -30.48
N GLU A 19 -21.57 -32.11 -29.51
CA GLU A 19 -21.13 -31.97 -28.12
C GLU A 19 -20.90 -33.32 -27.42
N GLN A 20 -21.51 -34.41 -27.89
CA GLN A 20 -21.33 -35.75 -27.30
C GLN A 20 -19.93 -36.33 -27.58
N ARG A 21 -19.16 -35.72 -28.49
CA ARG A 21 -17.79 -36.13 -28.84
C ARG A 21 -16.71 -35.38 -28.07
N VAL A 22 -17.12 -34.48 -27.17
CA VAL A 22 -16.24 -33.58 -26.45
C VAL A 22 -16.13 -33.99 -24.99
N PHE A 23 -14.93 -33.87 -24.44
CA PHE A 23 -14.71 -34.05 -23.01
C PHE A 23 -14.93 -32.72 -22.28
N ILE A 24 -15.93 -32.69 -21.38
CA ILE A 24 -16.21 -31.54 -20.52
C ILE A 24 -15.82 -31.91 -19.08
N LEU A 25 -15.00 -31.08 -18.45
CA LEU A 25 -14.64 -31.25 -17.05
C LEU A 25 -15.74 -30.67 -16.16
N GLN A 26 -16.46 -31.52 -15.43
CA GLN A 26 -17.50 -31.08 -14.52
C GLN A 26 -17.54 -31.90 -13.23
N GLY A 27 -17.71 -31.22 -12.10
CA GLY A 27 -17.87 -31.84 -10.80
C GLY A 27 -19.32 -32.32 -10.57
N PRO A 28 -19.56 -33.58 -10.18
CA PRO A 28 -20.92 -34.14 -10.08
C PRO A 28 -21.79 -33.49 -8.99
N VAL A 29 -21.19 -32.83 -8.00
CA VAL A 29 -21.90 -32.10 -6.94
C VAL A 29 -22.13 -30.64 -7.34
N ALA A 30 -21.12 -29.99 -7.93
CA ALA A 30 -21.17 -28.58 -8.30
C ALA A 30 -22.22 -28.29 -9.38
N VAL A 31 -22.40 -29.22 -10.33
CA VAL A 31 -23.35 -29.07 -11.45
C VAL A 31 -24.78 -28.78 -11.02
N ARG A 32 -25.18 -29.21 -9.81
CA ARG A 32 -26.53 -28.96 -9.28
C ARG A 32 -26.82 -27.48 -9.02
N TYR A 33 -25.78 -26.67 -8.86
CA TYR A 33 -25.89 -25.23 -8.61
C TYR A 33 -25.71 -24.38 -9.88
N SER A 34 -25.17 -24.95 -10.96
CA SER A 34 -25.05 -24.32 -12.28
C SER A 34 -26.39 -24.38 -13.02
N THR A 35 -27.30 -23.46 -12.69
CA THR A 35 -28.70 -23.50 -13.16
C THR A 35 -29.04 -22.46 -14.24
N VAL A 36 -28.20 -21.43 -14.39
CA VAL A 36 -28.37 -20.36 -15.38
C VAL A 36 -27.23 -20.44 -16.39
N VAL A 37 -27.57 -20.39 -17.68
CA VAL A 37 -26.62 -20.33 -18.79
C VAL A 37 -26.25 -18.87 -19.05
N ASP A 38 -24.99 -18.61 -19.42
CA ASP A 38 -24.44 -17.28 -19.72
C ASP A 38 -24.57 -16.24 -18.58
N GLU A 39 -24.56 -16.72 -17.34
CA GLU A 39 -24.53 -15.85 -16.17
C GLU A 39 -23.17 -15.13 -16.07
N PRO A 40 -23.13 -13.78 -15.99
CA PRO A 40 -21.88 -13.05 -15.83
C PRO A 40 -21.13 -13.49 -14.57
N VAL A 41 -19.80 -13.70 -14.69
CA VAL A 41 -18.96 -14.13 -13.55
C VAL A 41 -19.06 -13.17 -12.36
N ALA A 42 -19.22 -11.87 -12.61
CA ALA A 42 -19.42 -10.86 -11.58
C ALA A 42 -20.71 -11.08 -10.77
N ASP A 43 -21.79 -11.55 -11.41
CA ASP A 43 -23.08 -11.79 -10.77
C ASP A 43 -23.02 -13.07 -9.92
N ILE A 44 -22.39 -14.13 -10.43
CA ILE A 44 -22.16 -15.37 -9.67
C ILE A 44 -21.37 -15.06 -8.39
N MET A 45 -20.21 -14.41 -8.54
CA MET A 45 -19.33 -14.11 -7.40
C MET A 45 -19.95 -13.07 -6.46
N GLY A 46 -20.59 -12.04 -7.01
CA GLY A 46 -21.27 -10.99 -6.26
C GLY A 46 -22.47 -11.52 -5.46
N GLY A 47 -23.24 -12.44 -6.04
CA GLY A 47 -24.36 -13.12 -5.39
C GLY A 47 -23.90 -13.99 -4.22
N ILE A 48 -22.84 -14.79 -4.41
CA ILE A 48 -22.23 -15.59 -3.34
C ILE A 48 -21.73 -14.69 -2.20
N ASN A 49 -20.98 -13.63 -2.52
CA ASN A 49 -20.47 -12.68 -1.53
C ASN A 49 -21.61 -12.02 -0.73
N THR A 50 -22.65 -11.56 -1.42
CA THR A 50 -23.83 -10.95 -0.79
C THR A 50 -24.56 -11.95 0.13
N GLY A 51 -24.65 -13.22 -0.30
CA GLY A 51 -25.21 -14.30 0.53
C GLY A 51 -24.45 -14.46 1.85
N PHE A 52 -23.12 -14.50 1.81
CA PHE A 52 -22.30 -14.59 3.02
C PHE A 52 -22.46 -13.35 3.91
N ILE A 53 -22.47 -12.15 3.34
CA ILE A 53 -22.68 -10.90 4.09
C ILE A 53 -24.02 -10.95 4.86
N ASN A 54 -25.09 -11.45 4.23
CA ASN A 54 -26.39 -11.56 4.87
C ASN A 54 -26.39 -12.58 6.01
N VAL A 55 -25.77 -13.75 5.83
CA VAL A 55 -25.63 -14.77 6.89
C VAL A 55 -24.88 -14.20 8.10
N VAL A 56 -23.79 -13.45 7.88
CA VAL A 56 -23.02 -12.83 8.97
C VAL A 56 -23.85 -11.75 9.67
N LYS A 57 -24.57 -10.90 8.92
CA LYS A 57 -25.47 -9.88 9.51
C LYS A 57 -26.55 -10.52 10.38
N GLU A 58 -27.19 -11.58 9.89
CA GLU A 58 -28.25 -12.31 10.61
C GLU A 58 -27.73 -13.04 11.85
N SER A 59 -26.47 -13.49 11.84
CA SER A 59 -25.84 -14.14 12.99
C SER A 59 -25.53 -13.19 14.16
N GLY A 60 -25.64 -11.87 13.96
CA GLY A 60 -25.28 -10.87 14.96
C GLY A 60 -23.77 -10.76 15.22
N ALA A 61 -22.93 -11.44 14.44
CA ALA A 61 -21.46 -11.42 14.55
C ALA A 61 -20.81 -10.19 13.92
N VAL A 62 -21.61 -9.25 13.38
CA VAL A 62 -21.12 -7.92 13.04
C VAL A 62 -20.98 -7.15 14.36
N ALA A 63 -19.93 -7.47 15.11
CA ALA A 63 -19.35 -6.47 15.98
C ALA A 63 -18.99 -5.32 15.04
N ASP A 64 -19.59 -4.15 15.23
CA ASP A 64 -19.08 -2.90 14.68
C ASP A 64 -17.59 -2.89 15.01
N ALA A 65 -16.74 -3.27 14.05
CA ALA A 65 -15.31 -3.21 14.22
C ALA A 65 -15.05 -1.73 14.46
N PRO A 66 -14.63 -1.33 15.67
CA PRO A 66 -14.37 0.07 15.91
C PRO A 66 -13.17 0.37 15.03
N VAL A 67 -13.37 1.15 13.97
CA VAL A 67 -12.31 1.92 13.32
C VAL A 67 -11.95 3.04 14.30
N VAL A 68 -11.53 2.67 15.50
CA VAL A 68 -10.90 3.57 16.44
C VAL A 68 -9.44 3.26 16.28
N ALA A 69 -8.83 3.94 15.32
CA ALA A 69 -7.39 4.17 15.29
C ALA A 69 -7.04 4.91 16.59
N ALA A 70 -6.90 4.15 17.68
CA ALA A 70 -6.29 4.65 18.89
C ALA A 70 -4.88 5.04 18.46
N LYS A 71 -4.53 6.34 18.55
CA LYS A 71 -3.16 6.82 18.38
C LYS A 71 -2.27 5.97 19.29
N GLN A 72 -1.60 5.00 18.70
CA GLN A 72 -0.78 4.08 19.46
C GLN A 72 0.51 4.84 19.73
N THR A 73 0.75 5.18 20.99
CA THR A 73 1.98 5.84 21.40
C THR A 73 3.15 4.94 21.01
N VAL A 74 3.92 5.39 20.02
CA VAL A 74 5.09 4.67 19.53
C VAL A 74 6.13 4.62 20.63
N ASN A 75 6.39 3.43 21.15
CA ASN A 75 7.47 3.19 22.09
C ASN A 75 8.44 2.20 21.43
N ILE A 76 9.31 2.73 20.56
CA ILE A 76 10.41 1.99 19.97
C ILE A 76 11.68 2.35 20.72
N ALA A 77 12.48 1.36 21.10
CA ALA A 77 13.77 1.57 21.73
C ALA A 77 14.70 2.37 20.79
N GLY A 78 15.31 3.44 21.30
CA GLY A 78 16.28 4.27 20.55
C GLY A 78 15.69 5.49 19.82
N VAL A 79 14.37 5.70 19.93
CA VAL A 79 13.66 6.85 19.34
C VAL A 79 13.12 7.75 20.45
N ASP A 80 13.51 9.02 20.42
CA ASP A 80 12.95 10.04 21.31
C ASP A 80 11.71 10.65 20.67
N VAL A 81 10.55 10.42 21.30
CA VAL A 81 9.26 10.97 20.86
C VAL A 81 8.95 12.24 21.64
N MET A 82 8.81 13.36 20.94
CA MET A 82 8.33 14.62 21.49
C MET A 82 7.00 15.00 20.82
N GLU A 83 5.92 14.93 21.58
CA GLU A 83 4.61 15.41 21.14
C GLU A 83 4.44 16.88 21.49
N THR A 84 4.19 17.69 20.46
CA THR A 84 3.81 19.11 20.58
C THR A 84 2.37 19.28 20.15
N GLU A 85 1.74 20.41 20.49
CA GLU A 85 0.37 20.74 20.10
C GLU A 85 0.22 20.79 18.56
N GLY A 86 -0.17 19.66 17.96
CA GLY A 86 -0.37 19.49 16.52
C GLY A 86 0.81 18.92 15.71
N SER A 87 1.92 18.55 16.36
CA SER A 87 3.08 17.94 15.68
C SER A 87 3.73 16.87 16.56
N VAL A 88 4.12 15.75 15.97
CA VAL A 88 4.90 14.69 16.63
C VAL A 88 6.30 14.71 16.03
N GLU A 89 7.31 14.89 16.87
CA GLU A 89 8.71 14.80 16.48
C GLU A 89 9.30 13.48 16.98
N LEU A 90 9.93 12.72 16.07
CA LEU A 90 10.62 11.47 16.37
C LEU A 90 12.09 11.68 16.02
N SER A 91 12.98 11.62 17.01
CA SER A 91 14.42 11.77 16.82
C SER A 91 15.12 10.43 16.98
N ILE A 92 15.92 10.03 16.00
CA ILE A 92 16.71 8.81 16.07
C ILE A 92 18.03 9.13 16.75
N SER A 93 18.38 8.34 17.77
CA SER A 93 19.64 8.48 18.48
C SER A 93 20.86 8.42 17.55
N THR A 94 21.94 9.10 17.93
CA THR A 94 23.19 9.13 17.16
C THR A 94 24.04 7.86 17.29
N GLU A 95 23.63 6.93 18.15
CA GLU A 95 24.32 5.67 18.38
C GLU A 95 23.83 4.59 17.40
N GLU A 96 24.74 4.04 16.60
CA GLU A 96 24.42 3.04 15.55
C GLU A 96 23.83 1.74 16.13
N SER A 97 24.11 1.43 17.41
CA SER A 97 23.56 0.26 18.11
C SER A 97 22.10 0.43 18.57
N ALA A 98 21.55 1.65 18.46
CA ALA A 98 20.20 2.00 18.90
C ALA A 98 19.23 2.26 17.73
N VAL A 99 19.64 2.04 16.48
CA VAL A 99 18.77 2.21 15.31
C VAL A 99 17.78 1.04 15.24
N PRO A 100 16.46 1.30 15.21
CA PRO A 100 15.47 0.23 15.13
C PRO A 100 15.51 -0.48 13.77
N SER A 101 14.98 -1.70 13.72
CA SER A 101 14.84 -2.39 12.43
C SER A 101 13.91 -1.62 11.50
N ALA A 102 14.19 -1.66 10.19
CA ALA A 102 13.43 -0.89 9.21
C ALA A 102 11.93 -1.23 9.23
N ASP A 103 11.58 -2.51 9.38
CA ASP A 103 10.19 -2.94 9.38
C ASP A 103 9.44 -2.55 10.66
N GLU A 104 10.06 -2.67 11.84
CA GLU A 104 9.46 -2.24 13.11
C GLU A 104 9.27 -0.72 13.15
N TRP A 105 10.24 0.02 12.61
CA TRP A 105 10.16 1.47 12.45
C TRP A 105 9.02 1.88 11.52
N LEU A 106 8.96 1.33 10.31
CA LEU A 106 7.92 1.67 9.32
C LEU A 106 6.52 1.30 9.83
N ALA A 107 6.36 0.17 10.51
CA ALA A 107 5.10 -0.23 11.13
C ALA A 107 4.66 0.77 12.21
N SER A 108 5.59 1.22 13.05
CA SER A 108 5.30 2.18 14.10
C SER A 108 5.05 3.59 13.56
N LEU A 109 5.78 3.98 12.51
CA LEU A 109 5.56 5.24 11.81
C LEU A 109 4.17 5.26 11.17
N ALA A 110 3.75 4.15 10.54
CA ALA A 110 2.41 3.97 10.01
C ALA A 110 1.33 4.07 11.11
N ALA A 111 1.55 3.43 12.27
CA ALA A 111 0.65 3.52 13.42
C ALA A 111 0.55 4.92 14.04
N SER A 112 1.62 5.73 13.94
CA SER A 112 1.61 7.13 14.40
C SER A 112 0.74 8.03 13.53
N VAL A 113 0.54 7.65 12.27
CA VAL A 113 -0.16 8.44 11.25
C VAL A 113 -1.48 7.81 10.83
N SER A 114 -2.03 6.90 11.64
CA SER A 114 -3.35 6.29 11.41
C SER A 114 -4.50 7.32 11.40
N ASP A 115 -4.26 8.57 11.79
CA ASP A 115 -5.20 9.67 11.56
C ASP A 115 -5.26 10.12 10.08
N LYS A 116 -4.35 9.62 9.24
CA LYS A 116 -4.19 9.96 7.82
C LYS A 116 -4.09 8.68 6.99
N GLU A 117 -5.23 8.11 6.63
CA GLU A 117 -5.35 6.85 5.85
C GLU A 117 -4.44 6.79 4.61
N TRP A 118 -4.31 7.89 3.87
CA TRP A 118 -3.46 7.95 2.67
C TRP A 118 -1.97 7.79 2.97
N LEU A 119 -1.52 8.32 4.11
CA LEU A 119 -0.12 8.30 4.53
C LEU A 119 0.22 6.97 5.18
N GLU A 120 -0.69 6.45 6.01
CA GLU A 120 -0.61 5.10 6.54
C GLU A 120 -0.53 4.08 5.39
N ALA A 121 -1.40 4.17 4.38
CA ALA A 121 -1.36 3.30 3.21
C ALA A 121 -0.05 3.43 2.42
N LEU A 122 0.46 4.66 2.25
CA LEU A 122 1.71 4.90 1.53
C LEU A 122 2.93 4.30 2.26
N ILE A 123 2.93 4.27 3.59
CA ILE A 123 4.04 3.73 4.38
C ILE A 123 3.90 2.20 4.53
N SER A 124 2.69 1.70 4.74
CA SER A 124 2.43 0.27 4.96
C SER A 124 2.50 -0.56 3.68
N SER A 125 2.08 -0.01 2.53
CA SER A 125 2.07 -0.76 1.27
C SER A 125 3.49 -1.15 0.83
N THR A 126 3.71 -2.44 0.57
CA THR A 126 4.98 -2.96 0.04
C THR A 126 5.23 -2.51 -1.39
N ASP A 127 4.15 -2.34 -2.16
CA ASP A 127 4.18 -2.09 -3.58
C ASP A 127 3.33 -0.87 -3.97
N VAL A 128 3.66 -0.26 -5.10
CA VAL A 128 2.91 0.82 -5.73
C VAL A 128 2.59 0.43 -7.17
N GLY A 129 1.39 0.78 -7.62
CA GLY A 129 0.97 0.57 -9.00
C GLY A 129 1.52 1.67 -9.90
N GLU A 130 2.30 1.30 -10.91
CA GLU A 130 2.66 2.18 -12.03
C GLU A 130 2.10 1.57 -13.32
N GLU A 131 1.13 2.25 -13.91
CA GLU A 131 0.36 1.77 -15.07
C GLU A 131 -0.28 0.38 -14.85
N LYS A 132 0.39 -0.69 -15.29
CA LYS A 132 -0.04 -2.10 -15.19
C LYS A 132 1.00 -2.98 -14.49
N LYS A 133 1.92 -2.37 -13.75
CA LYS A 133 2.99 -3.06 -13.04
C LYS A 133 2.93 -2.72 -11.56
N TRP A 134 3.28 -3.72 -10.76
CA TRP A 134 3.58 -3.54 -9.35
C TRP A 134 5.08 -3.27 -9.21
N LEU A 135 5.42 -2.16 -8.59
CA LEU A 135 6.79 -1.78 -8.27
C LEU A 135 6.97 -1.74 -6.77
N ALA A 136 8.15 -2.13 -6.30
CA ALA A 136 8.49 -1.97 -4.89
C ALA A 136 8.36 -0.50 -4.49
N ASN A 137 7.72 -0.24 -3.36
CA ASN A 137 7.41 1.11 -2.91
C ASN A 137 8.70 1.89 -2.57
N PRO A 138 9.06 2.93 -3.34
CA PRO A 138 10.29 3.69 -3.10
C PRO A 138 10.20 4.52 -1.82
N VAL A 139 9.00 4.89 -1.37
CA VAL A 139 8.79 5.70 -0.16
C VAL A 139 9.22 4.94 1.09
N ARG A 140 9.02 3.61 1.13
CA ARG A 140 9.50 2.77 2.24
C ARG A 140 11.02 2.80 2.35
N GLN A 141 11.73 2.82 1.24
CA GLN A 141 13.20 2.90 1.22
C GLN A 141 13.69 4.27 1.70
N LEU A 142 12.96 5.34 1.38
CA LEU A 142 13.28 6.70 1.81
C LEU A 142 13.08 6.93 3.30
N LEU A 143 12.14 6.21 3.93
CA LEU A 143 11.80 6.37 5.35
C LEU A 143 12.50 5.36 6.26
N VAL A 144 13.50 4.62 5.76
CA VAL A 144 14.33 3.73 6.59
C VAL A 144 15.08 4.56 7.64
N PRO A 145 15.06 4.15 8.92
CA PRO A 145 15.66 4.94 9.99
C PRO A 145 17.19 5.00 9.84
N GLN A 146 17.77 6.21 9.91
CA GLN A 146 19.22 6.41 9.96
C GLN A 146 19.63 7.25 11.17
N VAL A 147 20.88 7.09 11.61
CA VAL A 147 21.46 7.83 12.75
C VAL A 147 21.41 9.33 12.50
N GLY A 148 20.97 10.10 13.50
CA GLY A 148 20.94 11.56 13.41
C GLY A 148 19.84 12.12 12.51
N GLN A 149 18.85 11.30 12.11
CA GLN A 149 17.63 11.78 11.45
C GLN A 149 16.56 12.19 12.47
N LYS A 150 15.79 13.20 12.09
CA LYS A 150 14.62 13.69 12.81
C LYS A 150 13.41 13.69 11.88
N TYR A 151 12.34 13.03 12.30
CA TYR A 151 11.07 12.97 11.60
C TYR A 151 10.09 13.91 12.29
N VAL A 152 9.42 14.74 11.52
CA VAL A 152 8.40 15.68 12.00
C VAL A 152 7.10 15.35 11.27
N ILE A 153 6.11 14.93 12.04
CA ILE A 153 4.78 14.57 11.56
C ILE A 153 3.82 15.69 11.98
N ASP A 154 3.21 16.36 11.00
CA ASP A 154 2.25 17.42 11.24
C ASP A 154 0.92 17.16 10.49
N ALA A 155 0.04 18.15 10.47
CA ALA A 155 -1.22 18.06 9.73
C ALA A 155 -1.01 17.95 8.20
N ALA A 156 0.10 18.46 7.66
CA ALA A 156 0.39 18.46 6.22
C ALA A 156 1.03 17.15 5.74
N GLY A 157 1.74 16.42 6.61
CA GLY A 157 2.32 15.12 6.31
C GLY A 157 3.56 14.82 7.14
N VAL A 158 4.62 14.34 6.49
CA VAL A 158 5.89 13.93 7.12
C VAL A 158 7.05 14.71 6.52
N ARG A 159 7.95 15.20 7.38
CA ARG A 159 9.21 15.80 6.97
C ARG A 159 10.37 15.12 7.69
N VAL A 160 11.42 14.79 6.95
CA VAL A 160 12.63 14.18 7.48
C VAL A 160 13.77 15.17 7.36
N PHE A 161 14.48 15.39 8.47
CA PHE A 161 15.67 16.20 8.57
C PHE A 161 16.85 15.30 8.90
N ASP A 162 17.99 15.55 8.30
CA ASP A 162 19.21 14.78 8.54
C ASP A 162 20.32 15.73 8.99
N SER A 163 20.86 15.50 10.18
CA SER A 163 21.92 16.34 10.75
C SER A 163 23.28 16.18 10.05
N SER A 164 23.48 15.10 9.29
CA SER A 164 24.70 14.86 8.51
C SER A 164 24.74 15.64 7.20
N ILE A 165 23.58 16.18 6.76
CA ILE A 165 23.44 16.88 5.50
C ILE A 165 23.26 18.37 5.77
N ASP A 166 24.13 19.20 5.18
CA ASP A 166 24.08 20.67 5.29
C ASP A 166 22.96 21.26 4.39
N ILE A 167 21.70 20.95 4.72
CA ILE A 167 20.50 21.52 4.11
C ILE A 167 19.70 22.22 5.22
N ALA A 168 19.36 23.49 5.02
CA ALA A 168 18.56 24.28 5.97
C ALA A 168 17.07 23.86 6.08
N GLY A 169 16.68 22.79 5.40
CA GLY A 169 15.31 22.32 5.23
C GLY A 169 15.23 20.80 5.26
N PRO A 170 14.03 20.22 5.02
CA PRO A 170 13.86 18.78 5.05
C PRO A 170 14.57 18.12 3.86
N VAL A 171 15.22 16.99 4.13
CA VAL A 171 15.80 16.12 3.10
C VAL A 171 14.70 15.35 2.39
N ILE A 172 13.65 14.96 3.09
CA ILE A 172 12.46 14.33 2.50
C ILE A 172 11.22 15.05 3.01
N SER A 173 10.30 15.39 2.12
CA SER A 173 8.97 15.89 2.50
C SER A 173 7.88 15.15 1.76
N ILE A 174 6.96 14.56 2.51
CA ILE A 174 5.77 13.88 2.02
C ILE A 174 4.57 14.73 2.40
N THR A 175 3.88 15.26 1.41
CA THR A 175 2.70 16.10 1.62
C THR A 175 1.60 15.71 0.67
N LYS A 176 0.35 15.90 1.08
CA LYS A 176 -0.80 15.70 0.20
C LYS A 176 -1.42 17.04 -0.14
N LYS A 177 -1.60 17.28 -1.43
CA LYS A 177 -2.34 18.43 -1.96
C LYS A 177 -3.48 17.90 -2.83
N ASP A 178 -4.71 18.15 -2.37
CA ASP A 178 -5.93 17.63 -3.00
C ASP A 178 -5.90 16.09 -3.13
N ALA A 179 -5.88 15.57 -4.36
CA ALA A 179 -5.83 14.14 -4.65
C ALA A 179 -4.40 13.60 -4.90
N VAL A 180 -3.40 14.48 -4.91
CA VAL A 180 -2.01 14.12 -5.25
C VAL A 180 -1.14 14.14 -4.00
N ILE A 181 -0.39 13.06 -3.81
CA ILE A 181 0.65 12.97 -2.79
C ILE A 181 1.97 13.30 -3.45
N ALA A 182 2.66 14.33 -2.96
CA ALA A 182 3.99 14.71 -3.42
C ALA A 182 5.03 14.23 -2.40
N VAL A 183 5.96 13.40 -2.88
CA VAL A 183 7.16 12.97 -2.16
C VAL A 183 8.34 13.69 -2.79
N VAL A 184 8.89 14.66 -2.07
CA VAL A 184 10.03 15.46 -2.52
C VAL A 184 11.27 15.01 -1.76
N VAL A 185 12.33 14.69 -2.50
CA VAL A 185 13.66 14.36 -1.96
C VAL A 185 14.61 15.48 -2.36
N ASN A 186 15.23 16.12 -1.37
CA ASN A 186 16.16 17.21 -1.54
C ASN A 186 17.60 16.70 -1.36
N GLU A 187 18.46 16.98 -2.33
CA GLU A 187 19.88 16.60 -2.29
C GLU A 187 20.77 17.84 -2.46
N VAL A 188 21.90 17.86 -1.75
CA VAL A 188 22.93 18.88 -1.95
C VAL A 188 23.73 18.55 -3.20
N ARG A 189 23.62 19.39 -4.23
CA ARG A 189 24.51 19.34 -5.37
C ARG A 189 25.81 20.08 -5.05
N PRO A 190 26.98 19.42 -5.12
CA PRO A 190 28.25 20.11 -5.00
C PRO A 190 28.49 21.03 -6.20
N ALA A 191 29.30 22.07 -6.01
CA ALA A 191 29.68 22.96 -7.11
C ALA A 191 30.56 22.21 -8.12
N VAL A 192 30.22 22.34 -9.40
CA VAL A 192 31.06 21.88 -10.52
C VAL A 192 31.43 23.09 -11.37
N THR A 193 32.35 22.92 -12.32
CA THR A 193 32.91 24.01 -13.14
C THR A 193 31.85 24.93 -13.78
N GLU A 194 30.65 24.40 -14.04
CA GLU A 194 29.56 25.10 -14.71
C GLU A 194 28.37 25.46 -13.79
N LEU A 195 28.32 24.93 -12.55
CA LEU A 195 27.14 25.05 -11.68
C LEU A 195 27.56 25.33 -10.24
N LYS A 196 26.91 26.30 -9.62
CA LYS A 196 27.07 26.60 -8.19
C LYS A 196 26.49 25.46 -7.34
N ALA A 197 27.02 25.30 -6.13
CA ALA A 197 26.41 24.43 -5.14
C ALA A 197 24.98 24.91 -4.82
N GLY A 198 24.07 23.98 -4.63
CA GLY A 198 22.67 24.29 -4.35
C GLY A 198 21.86 23.03 -4.06
N VAL A 199 20.65 23.22 -3.55
CA VAL A 199 19.72 22.13 -3.26
C VAL A 199 18.90 21.81 -4.50
N VAL A 200 18.79 20.52 -4.82
CA VAL A 200 17.99 20.00 -5.93
C VAL A 200 16.89 19.14 -5.37
N ALA A 201 15.67 19.37 -5.83
CA ALA A 201 14.51 18.59 -5.47
C ALA A 201 14.18 17.59 -6.57
N LEU A 202 14.07 16.32 -6.21
CA LEU A 202 13.38 15.29 -7.00
C LEU A 202 11.96 15.15 -6.45
N GLU A 203 10.95 15.40 -7.28
CA GLU A 203 9.55 15.25 -6.90
C GLU A 203 8.96 13.99 -7.55
N MET A 204 8.38 13.13 -6.71
CA MET A 204 7.58 11.97 -7.13
C MET A 204 6.13 12.20 -6.71
N THR A 205 5.20 11.92 -7.61
CA THR A 205 3.77 12.12 -7.38
C THR A 205 3.03 10.79 -7.35
N PHE A 206 2.19 10.60 -6.33
CA PHE A 206 1.36 9.42 -6.15
C PHE A 206 -0.11 9.81 -6.05
N GLN A 207 -0.99 8.86 -6.38
CA GLN A 207 -2.43 8.98 -6.22
C GLN A 207 -2.91 7.88 -5.28
N TYR A 208 -3.86 8.23 -4.41
CA TYR A 208 -4.40 7.30 -3.43
C TYR A 208 -5.86 6.97 -3.78
N TYR A 209 -6.12 5.68 -3.98
CA TYR A 209 -7.42 5.11 -4.34
C TYR A 209 -7.86 4.15 -3.21
N PRO A 210 -8.58 4.63 -2.19
CA PRO A 210 -8.98 3.79 -1.04
C PRO A 210 -9.82 2.57 -1.46
N GLU A 211 -10.58 2.68 -2.56
CA GLU A 211 -11.41 1.63 -3.13
C GLU A 211 -10.63 0.49 -3.80
N LEU A 212 -9.33 0.70 -4.09
CA LEU A 212 -8.43 -0.28 -4.71
C LEU A 212 -7.44 -0.84 -3.70
N THR A 213 -7.89 -1.08 -2.47
CA THR A 213 -7.07 -1.71 -1.43
C THR A 213 -6.81 -3.17 -1.78
N CYS A 214 -5.56 -3.50 -2.09
CA CYS A 214 -5.11 -4.89 -2.21
C CYS A 214 -4.54 -5.32 -0.85
N SER A 215 -5.31 -6.09 -0.09
CA SER A 215 -4.89 -6.77 1.14
C SER A 215 -4.31 -8.15 0.84
#